data_AF-A0A9Q0XTK0-F1
#
_entry.id   AF-A0A9Q0XTK0-F1
#
_cell.length_a   1.000
_cell.length_b   1.000
_cell.length_c   1.000
_cell.angle_alpha   90.00
_cell.angle_beta   90.00
_cell.angle_gamma   90.00
#
_symmetry.space_group_name_H-M   'P 1'
#
loop_
_entity.id
_entity.type
_entity.pdbx_description
1 polymer ?
#
loop_
_entity_poly.entity_id
_entity_poly.type
_entity_poly.pdbx_seq_one_letter_code
_entity_poly.pdbx_strand_id
1 'polypeptide(L)'
;MTWNALDSFIDVSSMDSPDCPPAIRIIHLGGNDMTHMSGKALILKVIDDLREYHSRFPMTRIVWSAMIPLLVWGPVHDPQKMHKFRKGVNREVDNFISNGLGSVIQHPEITALKPELFWPDGVHLSDMGLEIFLLELQEGLWAELLSLMG
;
A
#
# COMPACT_ATOMS: atom_id res chain seq x y z
N MET A 1 2.91 8.79 -6.33
CA MET A 1 4.34 8.46 -6.13
C MET A 1 4.59 7.04 -6.67
N THR A 2 5.80 6.72 -7.13
CA THR A 2 6.21 5.36 -7.52
C THR A 2 7.19 4.80 -6.51
N TRP A 3 7.41 3.48 -6.49
CA TRP A 3 8.37 2.83 -5.60
C TRP A 3 9.81 3.32 -5.79
N ASN A 4 10.20 3.68 -7.01
CA ASN A 4 11.54 4.27 -7.26
C ASN A 4 11.75 5.62 -6.57
N ALA A 5 10.68 6.30 -6.11
CA ALA A 5 10.78 7.55 -5.39
C ALA A 5 10.72 7.37 -3.86
N LEU A 6 10.58 6.13 -3.38
CA LEU A 6 10.40 5.83 -1.97
C LEU A 6 11.67 6.12 -1.15
N ASP A 7 12.85 5.75 -1.65
CA ASP A 7 14.11 5.95 -0.91
C ASP A 7 14.36 7.43 -0.59
N SER A 8 14.15 8.29 -1.58
CA SER A 8 14.21 9.75 -1.43
C SER A 8 13.23 10.27 -0.38
N PHE A 9 12.06 9.64 -0.25
CA PHE A 9 11.03 10.04 0.71
C PHE A 9 11.30 9.49 2.12
N ILE A 10 11.79 8.25 2.22
CA ILE A 10 12.20 7.66 3.50
C ILE A 10 13.32 8.49 4.11
N ASP A 11 14.33 8.87 3.31
CA ASP A 11 15.44 9.68 3.79
C ASP A 11 14.97 11.06 4.28
N VAL A 12 14.10 11.75 3.53
CA VAL A 12 13.54 13.05 3.94
C VAL A 12 12.68 12.92 5.22
N SER A 13 11.80 11.92 5.32
CA SER A 13 10.98 11.72 6.52
C SER A 13 11.78 11.25 7.74
N SER A 14 12.91 10.57 7.52
CA SER A 14 13.84 10.18 8.59
C SER A 14 14.75 11.31 9.05
N MET A 15 14.92 12.38 8.24
CA MET A 15 15.68 13.56 8.65
C MET A 15 14.95 14.42 9.70
N ASP A 16 13.63 14.34 9.77
CA ASP A 16 12.85 15.10 10.77
C ASP A 16 13.06 14.59 12.20
N SER A 17 13.42 13.30 12.39
CA SER A 17 13.75 12.68 13.68
C SER A 17 14.45 11.31 13.51
N PRO A 18 15.73 11.29 13.09
CA PRO A 18 16.43 10.03 12.79
C PRO A 18 16.59 9.11 14.01
N ASP A 19 16.63 9.71 15.21
CA ASP A 19 16.76 8.99 16.48
C ASP A 19 15.42 8.52 17.08
N CYS A 20 14.28 8.90 16.47
CA CYS A 20 12.95 8.58 16.97
C CYS A 20 12.02 8.18 15.80
N PRO A 21 12.20 6.98 15.23
CA PRO A 21 11.31 6.51 14.18
C PRO A 21 9.90 6.29 14.74
N PRO A 22 8.85 6.42 13.90
CA PRO A 22 7.49 6.19 14.35
C PRO A 22 7.31 4.73 14.76
N ALA A 23 6.47 4.47 15.77
CA ALA A 23 6.13 3.11 16.18
C ALA A 23 5.45 2.31 15.04
N ILE A 24 4.66 3.01 14.21
CA ILE A 24 3.91 2.42 13.09
C ILE A 24 4.13 3.28 11.84
N ARG A 25 4.38 2.63 10.71
CA ARG A 25 4.40 3.27 9.39
C ARG A 25 3.40 2.60 8.46
N ILE A 26 2.39 3.37 8.03
CA ILE A 26 1.45 2.95 7.00
C ILE A 26 2.03 3.25 5.62
N ILE A 27 2.04 2.25 4.73
CA ILE A 27 2.51 2.39 3.35
C ILE A 27 1.36 2.06 2.40
N HIS A 28 0.94 3.05 1.61
CA HIS A 28 -0.01 2.91 0.51
C HIS A 28 0.68 3.32 -0.80
N LEU A 29 1.28 2.36 -1.51
CA LEU A 29 2.08 2.62 -2.72
C LEU A 29 1.96 1.47 -3.73
N GLY A 30 2.42 1.69 -4.97
CA GLY A 30 2.55 0.64 -5.98
C GLY A 30 1.54 0.69 -7.12
N GLY A 31 0.40 1.37 -6.95
CA GLY A 31 -0.63 1.46 -8.00
C GLY A 31 -0.10 2.06 -9.31
N ASN A 32 0.77 3.08 -9.20
CA ASN A 32 1.38 3.77 -10.34
C ASN A 32 2.51 2.96 -11.01
N ASP A 33 3.09 2.00 -10.30
CA ASP A 33 4.19 1.16 -10.80
C ASP A 33 3.67 0.04 -11.71
N MET A 34 2.41 -0.37 -11.52
CA MET A 34 1.80 -1.46 -12.29
C MET A 34 1.72 -1.19 -13.79
N THR A 35 1.64 0.07 -14.23
CA THR A 35 1.61 0.40 -15.66
C THR A 35 2.99 0.40 -16.31
N HIS A 36 4.06 0.39 -15.50
CA HIS A 36 5.45 0.56 -15.95
C HIS A 36 6.37 -0.64 -15.61
N MET A 37 5.91 -1.56 -14.76
CA MET A 37 6.70 -2.69 -14.28
C MET A 37 5.94 -4.01 -14.35
N SER A 38 6.65 -5.11 -14.61
CA SER A 38 6.06 -6.45 -14.48
C SER A 38 5.74 -6.78 -13.02
N GLY A 39 4.75 -7.64 -12.78
CA GLY A 39 4.37 -7.96 -11.41
C GLY A 39 5.44 -8.64 -10.58
N LYS A 40 6.26 -9.51 -11.18
CA LYS A 40 7.42 -10.08 -10.50
C LYS A 40 8.43 -9.00 -10.09
N ALA A 41 8.71 -8.05 -10.99
CA ALA A 41 9.65 -6.97 -10.70
C ALA A 41 9.12 -6.05 -9.59
N LEU A 42 7.83 -5.71 -9.62
CA LEU A 42 7.20 -4.90 -8.57
C LEU A 42 7.22 -5.62 -7.21
N ILE A 43 6.86 -6.90 -7.16
CA ILE A 43 6.89 -7.70 -5.92
C ILE A 43 8.30 -7.73 -5.32
N LEU A 44 9.32 -8.01 -6.13
CA LEU A 44 10.71 -8.05 -5.67
C LEU A 44 11.14 -6.68 -5.13
N LYS A 45 10.85 -5.59 -5.86
CA LYS A 45 11.18 -4.25 -5.39
C LYS A 45 10.49 -3.91 -4.07
N VAL A 46 9.18 -4.12 -3.97
CA VAL A 46 8.42 -3.88 -2.72
C VAL A 46 9.06 -4.64 -1.56
N ILE A 47 9.32 -5.94 -1.72
CA ILE A 47 9.86 -6.77 -0.64
C ILE A 47 11.26 -6.31 -0.25
N ASP A 48 12.14 -6.00 -1.21
CA ASP A 48 13.50 -5.57 -0.93
C ASP A 48 13.51 -4.20 -0.22
N ASP A 49 12.71 -3.23 -0.67
CA ASP A 49 12.57 -1.93 -0.03
C ASP A 49 11.99 -2.06 1.40
N LEU A 50 11.02 -2.96 1.61
CA LEU A 50 10.47 -3.24 2.95
C LEU A 50 11.49 -3.92 3.88
N ARG A 51 12.34 -4.81 3.37
CA ARG A 51 13.44 -5.42 4.14
C ARG A 51 14.47 -4.39 4.55
N GLU A 52 14.86 -3.52 3.62
CA GLU A 52 15.80 -2.44 3.91
C GLU A 52 15.23 -1.49 4.95
N TYR A 53 13.96 -1.09 4.80
CA TYR A 53 13.28 -0.26 5.78
C TYR A 53 13.27 -0.88 7.18
N HIS A 54 12.89 -2.16 7.29
CA HIS A 54 12.88 -2.88 8.56
C HIS A 54 14.29 -3.06 9.14
N SER A 55 15.31 -3.23 8.30
CA SER A 55 16.71 -3.27 8.75
C SER A 55 17.16 -1.94 9.36
N ARG A 56 16.66 -0.81 8.85
CA ARG A 56 16.98 0.53 9.38
C ARG A 56 16.17 0.84 10.65
N PHE A 57 14.93 0.39 10.72
CA PHE A 57 14.00 0.70 11.80
C PHE A 57 13.33 -0.56 12.36
N PRO A 58 14.08 -1.43 13.06
CA PRO A 58 13.58 -2.75 13.50
C PRO A 58 12.45 -2.67 14.53
N MET A 59 12.26 -1.50 15.17
CA MET A 59 11.17 -1.27 16.13
C MET A 59 9.91 -0.69 15.48
N THR A 60 9.99 -0.24 14.22
CA THR A 60 8.82 0.29 13.51
C THR A 60 8.03 -0.84 12.88
N ARG A 61 6.75 -0.94 13.24
CA ARG A 61 5.80 -1.85 12.61
C ARG A 61 5.38 -1.29 11.26
N ILE A 62 5.39 -2.16 10.24
CA ILE A 62 4.96 -1.80 8.89
C ILE A 62 3.50 -2.22 8.71
N VAL A 63 2.65 -1.27 8.37
CA VAL A 63 1.26 -1.53 8.02
C VAL A 63 1.09 -1.27 6.52
N TRP A 64 0.90 -2.32 5.74
CA TRP A 64 0.68 -2.18 4.30
C TRP A 64 -0.80 -1.95 4.02
N SER A 65 -1.13 -0.82 3.42
CA SER A 65 -2.45 -0.58 2.86
C SER A 65 -2.48 -1.17 1.46
N ALA A 66 -3.25 -2.25 1.30
CA ALA A 66 -3.35 -2.99 0.06
C ALA A 66 -3.74 -2.06 -1.10
N MET A 67 -3.11 -2.22 -2.27
CA MET A 67 -3.45 -1.39 -3.42
C MET A 67 -4.93 -1.56 -3.78
N ILE A 68 -5.66 -0.45 -3.92
CA ILE A 68 -7.07 -0.42 -4.34
C ILE A 68 -7.21 -0.62 -5.86
N PRO A 69 -8.35 -1.12 -6.37
CA PRO A 69 -8.56 -1.23 -7.81
C PRO A 69 -8.69 0.14 -8.48
N LEU A 70 -8.29 0.24 -9.74
CA LEU A 70 -8.64 1.34 -10.64
C LEU A 70 -9.68 0.85 -11.65
N LEU A 71 -10.61 1.70 -12.05
CA LEU A 71 -11.54 1.40 -13.16
C LEU A 71 -10.85 1.60 -14.51
N VAL A 72 -9.90 2.53 -14.59
CA VAL A 72 -9.14 2.86 -15.80
C VAL A 72 -7.64 2.70 -15.54
N TRP A 73 -6.97 1.93 -16.39
CA TRP A 73 -5.52 1.64 -16.29
C TRP A 73 -4.71 2.26 -17.44
N GLY A 74 -5.37 3.05 -18.30
CA GLY A 74 -4.82 3.56 -19.56
C GLY A 74 -5.29 2.77 -20.79
N PRO A 75 -5.10 3.31 -22.01
CA PRO A 75 -5.74 2.81 -23.23
C PRO A 75 -5.18 1.46 -23.72
N VAL A 76 -3.98 1.07 -23.30
CA VAL A 76 -3.27 -0.13 -23.78
C VAL A 76 -3.35 -1.32 -22.82
N HIS A 77 -3.95 -1.13 -21.64
CA HIS A 77 -3.97 -2.14 -20.59
C HIS A 77 -5.33 -2.84 -20.49
N ASP A 78 -5.30 -4.17 -20.42
CA ASP A 78 -6.49 -5.00 -20.18
C ASP A 78 -6.88 -4.92 -18.69
N PRO A 79 -8.06 -4.38 -18.34
CA PRO A 79 -8.46 -4.18 -16.95
C PRO A 79 -8.50 -5.47 -16.13
N GLN A 80 -8.91 -6.60 -16.72
CA GLN A 80 -8.95 -7.88 -16.00
C GLN A 80 -7.55 -8.38 -15.66
N LYS A 81 -6.60 -8.23 -16.59
CA LYS A 81 -5.20 -8.57 -16.34
C LYS A 81 -4.58 -7.66 -15.28
N MET A 82 -4.89 -6.36 -15.31
CA MET A 82 -4.41 -5.41 -14.31
C MET A 82 -4.97 -5.71 -12.91
N HIS A 83 -6.25 -6.06 -12.79
CA HIS A 83 -6.81 -6.49 -11.51
C HIS A 83 -6.18 -7.78 -10.98
N LYS A 84 -5.91 -8.76 -11.85
CA LYS A 84 -5.18 -9.98 -11.46
C LYS A 84 -3.76 -9.67 -11.00
N PHE A 85 -3.07 -8.79 -11.73
CA PHE A 85 -1.75 -8.30 -11.36
C PHE A 85 -1.79 -7.65 -9.97
N ARG A 86 -2.66 -6.65 -9.74
CA ARG A 86 -2.83 -6.01 -8.42
C ARG A 86 -3.02 -7.01 -7.29
N LYS A 87 -3.98 -7.94 -7.46
CA LYS A 87 -4.29 -8.97 -6.46
C LYS A 87 -3.09 -9.87 -6.19
N GLY A 88 -2.33 -10.21 -7.23
CA GLY A 88 -1.09 -10.98 -7.11
C GLY A 88 -0.06 -10.25 -6.24
N VAL A 89 0.20 -8.97 -6.51
CA VAL A 89 1.15 -8.17 -5.71
C VAL A 89 0.68 -8.07 -4.26
N ASN A 90 -0.57 -7.66 -4.03
CA ASN A 90 -1.11 -7.54 -2.68
C ASN A 90 -0.95 -8.85 -1.89
N ARG A 91 -1.22 -10.00 -2.52
CA ARG A 91 -1.08 -11.30 -1.88
C ARG A 91 0.37 -11.63 -1.52
N GLU A 92 1.32 -11.43 -2.43
CA GLU A 92 2.72 -11.75 -2.14
C GLU A 92 3.31 -10.80 -1.07
N VAL A 93 2.91 -9.53 -1.07
CA VAL A 93 3.33 -8.55 -0.06
C VAL A 93 2.69 -8.86 1.30
N ASP A 94 1.42 -9.24 1.33
CA ASP A 94 0.73 -9.69 2.55
C ASP A 94 1.44 -10.91 3.16
N ASN A 95 1.67 -11.96 2.36
CA ASN A 95 2.43 -13.12 2.80
C ASN A 95 3.80 -12.74 3.38
N PHE A 96 4.48 -11.73 2.81
CA PHE A 96 5.76 -11.27 3.32
C PHE A 96 5.63 -10.51 4.65
N ILE A 97 4.71 -9.55 4.75
CA ILE A 97 4.55 -8.69 5.93
C ILE A 97 3.99 -9.46 7.13
N SER A 98 2.98 -10.29 6.88
CA SER A 98 2.33 -11.12 7.90
C SER A 98 3.27 -12.15 8.54
N ASN A 99 4.47 -12.36 7.98
CA ASN A 99 5.55 -13.15 8.57
C ASN A 99 6.43 -12.39 9.58
N GLY A 100 5.90 -11.33 10.20
CA GLY A 100 6.50 -10.68 11.38
C GLY A 100 6.97 -9.25 11.20
N LEU A 101 6.81 -8.64 10.02
CA LEU A 101 7.13 -7.21 9.81
C LEU A 101 6.00 -6.27 10.24
N GLY A 102 4.77 -6.78 10.33
CA GLY A 102 3.61 -6.01 10.76
C GLY A 102 2.31 -6.61 10.22
N SER A 103 1.45 -5.78 9.66
CA SER A 103 0.10 -6.18 9.23
C SER A 103 -0.31 -5.56 7.89
N VAL A 104 -1.42 -6.04 7.35
CA VAL A 104 -2.00 -5.55 6.09
C VAL A 104 -3.42 -5.06 6.33
N ILE A 105 -3.70 -3.85 5.85
CA ILE A 105 -5.05 -3.30 5.75
C ILE A 105 -5.58 -3.68 4.37
N GLN A 106 -6.65 -4.47 4.36
CA GLN A 106 -7.40 -4.79 3.16
C GLN A 106 -8.52 -3.76 2.98
N HIS A 107 -8.92 -3.54 1.72
CA HIS A 107 -9.98 -2.59 1.35
C HIS A 107 -11.13 -3.33 0.65
N PRO A 108 -11.88 -4.20 1.35
CA PRO A 108 -12.90 -5.05 0.74
C PRO A 108 -14.06 -4.27 0.14
N GLU A 109 -14.38 -3.09 0.68
CA GLU A 109 -15.52 -2.30 0.20
C GLU A 109 -15.22 -1.54 -1.09
N ILE A 110 -13.95 -1.20 -1.33
CA ILE A 110 -13.49 -0.46 -2.51
C ILE A 110 -13.24 -1.44 -3.66
N THR A 111 -14.26 -1.60 -4.51
CA THR A 111 -14.23 -2.57 -5.62
C THR A 111 -14.60 -1.94 -6.95
N ALA A 112 -14.10 -2.51 -8.04
CA ALA A 112 -14.48 -2.09 -9.39
C ALA A 112 -15.96 -2.33 -9.73
N LEU A 113 -16.71 -3.03 -8.87
CA LEU A 113 -18.15 -3.25 -9.00
C LEU A 113 -18.97 -2.09 -8.41
N LYS A 114 -18.34 -1.17 -7.69
CA LYS A 114 -18.95 0.02 -7.08
C LYS A 114 -18.36 1.29 -7.70
N PRO A 115 -18.65 1.60 -8.98
CA PRO A 115 -18.07 2.75 -9.67
C PRO A 115 -18.38 4.09 -8.99
N GLU A 116 -19.43 4.18 -8.18
CA GLU A 116 -19.80 5.35 -7.38
C GLU A 116 -18.75 5.73 -6.31
N LEU A 117 -17.86 4.80 -5.94
CA LEU A 117 -16.74 5.07 -5.04
C LEU A 117 -15.54 5.74 -5.73
N PHE A 118 -15.64 5.99 -7.04
CA PHE A 118 -14.59 6.60 -7.84
C PHE A 118 -15.08 7.91 -8.46
N TRP A 119 -14.14 8.78 -8.77
CA TRP A 119 -14.39 9.90 -9.67
C TRP A 119 -14.67 9.41 -11.09
N PRO A 120 -15.28 10.27 -11.94
CA PRO A 120 -15.53 9.95 -13.35
C PRO A 120 -14.27 9.58 -14.14
N ASP A 121 -13.08 9.94 -13.66
CA ASP A 121 -11.81 9.53 -14.27
C ASP A 121 -11.48 8.04 -14.06
N GLY A 122 -12.18 7.37 -13.15
CA GLY A 122 -11.99 5.96 -12.84
C GLY A 122 -10.66 5.62 -12.17
N VAL A 123 -9.94 6.63 -11.67
CA VAL A 123 -8.63 6.48 -11.03
C VAL A 123 -8.69 6.95 -9.58
N HIS A 124 -9.26 8.12 -9.33
CA HIS A 124 -9.34 8.69 -7.99
C HIS A 124 -10.61 8.21 -7.28
N LEU A 125 -10.56 8.16 -5.95
CA LEU A 125 -11.74 7.90 -5.14
C LEU A 125 -12.65 9.13 -5.14
N SER A 126 -13.97 8.90 -5.11
CA SER A 126 -14.94 9.92 -4.75
C SER A 126 -14.86 10.25 -3.26
N ASP A 127 -15.55 11.29 -2.80
CA ASP A 127 -15.59 11.62 -1.37
C ASP A 127 -16.09 10.43 -0.52
N MET A 128 -17.09 9.71 -1.04
CA MET A 128 -17.61 8.48 -0.41
C MET A 128 -16.57 7.35 -0.40
N GLY A 129 -15.86 7.15 -1.53
CA GLY A 129 -14.79 6.16 -1.59
C GLY A 129 -13.63 6.50 -0.66
N LEU A 130 -13.30 7.79 -0.54
CA LEU A 130 -12.26 8.30 0.34
C LEU A 130 -12.63 8.15 1.82
N GLU A 131 -13.89 8.39 2.18
CA GLU A 131 -14.38 8.20 3.55
C GLU A 131 -14.25 6.73 3.97
N ILE A 132 -14.67 5.79 3.11
CA ILE A 132 -14.49 4.34 3.34
C ILE A 132 -13.01 4.00 3.49
N PHE A 133 -12.16 4.49 2.58
CA PHE A 133 -10.73 4.25 2.61
C PHE A 133 -10.08 4.73 3.92
N LEU A 134 -10.42 5.95 4.36
CA LEU A 134 -9.90 6.53 5.60
C LEU A 134 -10.40 5.79 6.84
N LEU A 135 -11.65 5.32 6.85
CA LEU A 135 -12.18 4.50 7.94
C LEU A 135 -11.43 3.18 8.05
N GLU A 136 -11.22 2.47 6.94
CA GLU A 136 -10.46 1.22 6.91
C GLU A 136 -8.99 1.44 7.34
N LEU A 137 -8.37 2.55 6.93
CA LEU A 137 -7.03 2.94 7.41
C LEU A 137 -7.00 3.19 8.91
N GLN A 138 -8.00 3.91 9.44
CA GLN A 138 -8.12 4.21 10.84
C GLN A 138 -8.30 2.93 11.67
N GLU A 139 -9.19 2.04 11.25
CA GLU A 139 -9.42 0.74 11.91
C GLU A 139 -8.16 -0.11 11.94
N GLY A 140 -7.44 -0.21 10.82
CA GLY A 140 -6.18 -0.95 10.76
C GLY A 140 -5.08 -0.35 11.63
N LEU A 141 -4.97 0.99 11.68
CA LEU A 141 -4.04 1.67 12.58
C LEU A 141 -4.37 1.39 14.05
N TRP A 142 -5.64 1.43 14.43
CA TRP A 142 -6.08 1.11 15.78
C TRP A 142 -5.76 -0.33 16.17
N ALA A 143 -6.00 -1.29 15.26
CA ALA A 143 -5.67 -2.68 15.49
C ALA A 143 -4.17 -2.88 15.75
N GLU A 144 -3.31 -2.23 14.95
CA GLU A 144 -1.86 -2.30 15.15
C GLU A 144 -1.43 -1.63 16.46
N LEU A 145 -1.99 -0.46 16.81
CA LEU A 145 -1.71 0.20 18.09
C LEU A 145 -2.09 -0.67 19.29
N LEU A 146 -3.25 -1.33 19.24
CA LEU A 146 -3.69 -2.28 20.26
C LEU A 146 -2.71 -3.46 20.38
N SER A 147 -2.19 -3.96 19.26
CA SER A 147 -1.21 -5.05 19.25
C SER A 147 0.13 -4.68 19.92
N LEU A 148 0.48 -3.39 19.97
CA LEU A 148 1.69 -2.90 20.64
C LEU A 148 1.52 -2.70 22.15
N MET A 149 0.28 -2.63 22.64
CA MET A 149 -0.04 -2.42 24.05
C MET A 149 -0.33 -3.72 24.81
N GLY A 150 -0.48 -4.84 24.11
CA GLY A 150 -0.66 -6.19 24.67
C GLY A 150 0.66 -6.92 24.84
#